data_AF-G2ZTN4-F1
#
_entry.id   AF-G2ZTN4-F1
#
_cell.length_a   1.000
_cell.length_b   1.000
_cell.length_c   1.000
_cell.angle_alpha   90.00
_cell.angle_beta   90.00
_cell.angle_gamma   90.00
#
_symmetry.space_group_name_H-M   'P 1'
#
loop_
_entity.id
_entity.type
_entity.pdbx_description
1 polymer ?
#
loop_
_entity_poly.entity_id
_entity_poly.type
_entity_poly.pdbx_seq_one_letter_code
_entity_poly.pdbx_strand_id
1 'polypeptide(L)'
;MNHMNAEQWAEFIRNNLAKKGLWEPKMPIILHACKTGDAESVAEPFAAKLARLLGVAVTAPSASLWDYPWPFNNYERPTPYKDMVGGNFPGDPGYWNRFDPNGKPTNIGPTLPKARK
;
A
#
# COMPACT_ATOMS: atom_id res chain seq x y z
N MET A 1 -10.88 -10.88 -7.30
CA MET A 1 -9.95 -10.41 -6.26
C MET A 1 -10.78 -9.80 -5.15
N ASN A 2 -10.59 -10.19 -3.89
CA ASN A 2 -11.32 -9.56 -2.78
C ASN A 2 -10.81 -8.13 -2.63
N HIS A 3 -11.63 -7.15 -3.02
CA HIS A 3 -11.37 -5.73 -2.85
C HIS A 3 -11.56 -5.37 -1.36
N MET A 4 -10.54 -5.63 -0.54
CA MET A 4 -10.56 -5.27 0.88
C MET A 4 -10.25 -3.78 1.05
N ASN A 5 -11.14 -3.05 1.72
CA ASN A 5 -10.91 -1.67 2.13
C ASN A 5 -9.99 -1.61 3.38
N ALA A 6 -9.65 -0.40 3.84
CA ALA A 6 -8.69 -0.21 4.93
C ALA A 6 -9.20 -0.78 6.27
N GLU A 7 -10.50 -0.70 6.54
CA GLU A 7 -11.13 -1.30 7.72
C GLU A 7 -11.00 -2.83 7.73
N GLN A 8 -11.32 -3.47 6.61
CA GLN A 8 -11.19 -4.92 6.45
C GLN A 8 -9.74 -5.37 6.59
N TRP A 9 -8.78 -4.58 6.08
CA TRP A 9 -7.36 -4.83 6.28
C TRP A 9 -6.93 -4.66 7.74
N ALA A 10 -7.38 -3.60 8.42
CA ALA A 10 -7.06 -3.38 9.82
C ALA A 10 -7.61 -4.51 10.70
N GLU A 11 -8.82 -4.98 10.42
CA GLU A 11 -9.41 -6.14 11.09
C GLU A 11 -8.61 -7.41 10.80
N PHE A 12 -8.25 -7.66 9.53
CA PHE A 12 -7.44 -8.81 9.15
C PHE A 12 -6.11 -8.83 9.90
N ILE A 13 -5.41 -7.70 9.98
CA ILE A 13 -4.11 -7.59 10.68
C ILE A 13 -4.28 -7.92 12.16
N ARG A 14 -5.27 -7.32 12.83
CA ARG A 14 -5.54 -7.59 14.26
C ARG A 14 -5.94 -9.04 14.52
N ASN A 15 -6.82 -9.58 13.69
CA ASN A 15 -7.44 -10.88 13.96
C ASN A 15 -6.63 -12.06 13.44
N ASN A 16 -5.72 -11.85 12.49
CA ASN A 16 -4.94 -12.93 11.88
C ASN A 16 -3.44 -12.78 12.13
N LEU A 17 -2.86 -11.62 11.82
CA LEU A 17 -1.40 -11.44 11.95
C LEU A 17 -0.99 -11.31 13.42
N ALA A 18 -1.71 -10.48 14.19
CA ALA A 18 -1.40 -10.29 15.60
C ALA A 18 -1.61 -11.57 16.42
N LYS A 19 -2.71 -12.30 16.19
CA LYS A 19 -2.97 -13.59 16.86
C LYS A 19 -1.94 -14.67 16.54
N LYS A 20 -1.27 -14.58 15.37
CA LYS A 20 -0.18 -15.48 14.97
C LYS A 20 1.20 -15.00 15.43
N GLY A 21 1.28 -13.88 16.17
CA GLY A 21 2.55 -13.28 16.58
C GLY A 21 3.39 -12.73 15.44
N LEU A 22 2.78 -12.46 14.27
CA LEU A 22 3.48 -11.94 13.08
C LEU A 22 3.50 -10.42 13.01
N TRP A 23 2.73 -9.75 13.88
CA TRP A 23 2.67 -8.29 13.99
C TRP A 23 2.24 -7.88 15.39
N GLU A 24 2.82 -6.80 15.91
CA GLU A 24 2.47 -6.22 17.20
C GLU A 24 1.96 -4.77 17.06
N PRO A 25 1.08 -4.28 17.96
CA PRO A 25 0.47 -2.93 17.93
C PRO A 25 1.40 -1.70 17.93
N LYS A 26 2.69 -1.84 17.68
CA LYS A 26 3.66 -0.74 17.52
C LYS A 26 4.56 -0.91 16.30
N MET A 27 4.43 -2.04 15.60
CA MET A 27 5.24 -2.34 14.44
C MET A 27 4.75 -1.52 13.24
N PRO A 28 5.61 -0.71 12.61
CA PRO A 28 5.26 0.02 11.41
C PRO A 28 4.98 -0.96 10.26
N ILE A 29 4.12 -0.54 9.33
CA ILE A 29 3.74 -1.33 8.15
C ILE A 29 4.33 -0.69 6.91
N ILE A 30 4.79 -1.52 5.96
CA ILE A 30 5.18 -1.10 4.62
C ILE A 30 4.26 -1.80 3.62
N LEU A 31 3.52 -1.03 2.83
CA LEU A 31 2.62 -1.53 1.81
C LEU A 31 3.33 -1.58 0.46
N HIS A 32 3.47 -2.79 -0.08
CA HIS A 32 3.94 -3.02 -1.45
C HIS A 32 2.74 -3.15 -2.40
N ALA A 33 1.90 -2.12 -2.45
CA ALA A 33 0.69 -2.09 -3.26
C ALA A 33 0.54 -0.74 -4.00
N CYS A 34 0.22 -0.80 -5.30
CA CYS A 34 0.15 0.36 -6.19
C CYS A 34 -0.77 1.47 -5.65
N LYS A 35 -0.32 2.72 -5.74
CA LYS A 35 -1.08 3.95 -5.42
C LYS A 35 -1.72 4.00 -4.03
N THR A 36 -1.28 3.16 -3.10
CA THR A 36 -1.86 3.11 -1.75
C THR A 36 -1.43 4.29 -0.87
N GLY A 37 -0.39 5.02 -1.28
CA GLY A 37 0.12 6.23 -0.62
C GLY A 37 -0.03 7.50 -1.44
N ASP A 38 -0.90 7.56 -2.44
CA ASP A 38 -1.11 8.76 -3.28
C ASP A 38 -1.85 9.87 -2.52
N ALA A 39 -1.10 10.68 -1.76
CA ALA A 39 -1.61 11.80 -0.97
C ALA A 39 -1.85 13.08 -1.76
N GLU A 40 -1.46 13.13 -3.04
CA GLU A 40 -1.64 14.31 -3.90
C GLU A 40 -2.96 14.25 -4.66
N SER A 41 -3.39 13.05 -5.09
CA SER A 41 -4.62 12.88 -5.88
C SER A 41 -5.84 12.47 -5.05
N VAL A 42 -5.66 12.05 -3.79
CA VAL A 42 -6.74 11.50 -2.95
C VAL A 42 -6.74 12.15 -1.57
N ALA A 43 -7.89 12.67 -1.14
CA ALA A 43 -8.06 13.35 0.15
C ALA A 43 -7.72 12.46 1.36
N GLU A 44 -8.00 11.16 1.27
CA GLU A 44 -7.60 10.17 2.27
C GLU A 44 -7.05 8.92 1.57
N PRO A 45 -5.72 8.80 1.41
CA PRO A 45 -5.09 7.61 0.86
C PRO A 45 -5.35 6.38 1.72
N PHE A 46 -5.37 5.19 1.11
CA PHE A 46 -5.54 3.93 1.81
C PHE A 46 -4.57 3.79 3.00
N ALA A 47 -3.29 4.12 2.79
CA ALA A 47 -2.27 4.06 3.82
C ALA A 47 -2.52 5.05 4.98
N ALA A 48 -3.07 6.24 4.71
CA ALA A 48 -3.44 7.20 5.74
C ALA A 48 -4.54 6.65 6.64
N LYS A 49 -5.59 6.08 6.03
CA LYS A 49 -6.71 5.47 6.75
C LYS A 49 -6.27 4.24 7.56
N LEU A 50 -5.44 3.39 6.98
CA LEU A 50 -4.89 2.22 7.67
C LEU A 50 -4.03 2.62 8.88
N ALA A 51 -3.22 3.68 8.74
CA ALA A 51 -2.39 4.21 9.82
C ALA A 51 -3.24 4.67 11.02
N ARG A 52 -4.31 5.43 10.74
CA ARG A 52 -5.30 5.85 11.76
C ARG A 52 -5.96 4.67 12.44
N LEU A 53 -6.42 3.71 11.64
CA LEU A 53 -7.12 2.54 12.17
C LEU A 53 -6.22 1.75 13.10
N LEU A 54 -4.96 1.51 12.73
CA LEU A 54 -4.05 0.66 13.52
C LEU A 54 -3.24 1.40 14.58
N GLY A 55 -3.22 2.74 14.56
CA GLY A 55 -2.44 3.55 15.49
C GLY A 55 -0.92 3.41 15.29
N VAL A 56 -0.47 3.03 14.09
CA VAL A 56 0.95 2.84 13.74
C VAL A 56 1.30 3.58 12.46
N ALA A 57 2.60 3.81 12.24
CA ALA A 57 3.06 4.39 10.99
C ALA A 57 2.89 3.40 9.82
N VAL A 58 2.43 3.90 8.67
CA VAL A 58 2.29 3.10 7.44
C VAL A 58 3.07 3.79 6.32
N THR A 59 3.92 3.04 5.61
CA THR A 59 4.69 3.54 4.47
C THR A 59 4.15 2.93 3.18
N ALA A 60 3.88 3.75 2.16
CA ALA A 60 3.25 3.31 0.92
C ALA A 60 3.72 4.14 -0.29
N PRO A 61 3.74 3.57 -1.50
CA PRO A 61 4.14 4.28 -2.72
C PRO A 61 3.02 5.22 -3.20
N SER A 62 3.40 6.34 -3.80
CA SER A 62 2.46 7.26 -4.45
C SER A 62 1.99 6.75 -5.82
N ALA A 63 2.80 5.93 -6.50
CA ALA A 63 2.49 5.43 -7.84
C ALA A 63 2.42 3.89 -7.90
N SER A 64 2.37 3.37 -9.13
CA SER A 64 2.32 1.94 -9.41
C SER A 64 3.68 1.30 -9.19
N LEU A 65 3.77 0.30 -8.30
CA LEU A 65 4.99 -0.49 -8.12
C LEU A 65 5.26 -1.46 -9.27
N TRP A 66 4.20 -1.81 -9.99
CA TRP A 66 4.23 -2.79 -11.07
C TRP A 66 3.51 -2.16 -12.25
N ASP A 67 4.21 -2.06 -13.37
CA ASP A 67 3.60 -1.69 -14.63
C ASP A 67 3.26 -2.94 -15.42
N TYR A 68 2.10 -2.90 -16.06
CA TYR A 68 1.74 -3.87 -17.07
C TYR A 68 1.85 -3.18 -18.43
N PRO A 69 2.55 -3.75 -19.41
CA PRO A 69 2.76 -3.13 -20.72
C PRO A 69 1.51 -3.27 -21.62
N TRP A 70 0.36 -2.78 -21.16
CA TRP A 70 -0.87 -2.78 -21.94
C TRP A 70 -1.34 -1.35 -22.21
N PRO A 71 -1.94 -1.08 -23.38
CA PRO A 71 -2.46 0.24 -23.75
C PRO A 71 -3.70 0.68 -22.96
N PHE A 72 -4.14 -0.12 -21.97
CA PHE A 72 -5.31 0.15 -21.13
C PHE A 72 -4.94 -0.04 -19.66
N ASN A 73 -5.31 0.93 -18.84
CA ASN A 73 -5.22 0.84 -17.38
C ASN A 73 -6.29 -0.15 -16.86
N ASN A 74 -5.91 -1.00 -15.90
CA ASN A 74 -6.79 -2.07 -15.36
C ASN A 74 -8.03 -1.55 -14.60
N TYR A 75 -8.18 -0.22 -14.48
CA TYR A 75 -9.37 0.44 -13.94
C TYR A 75 -10.48 0.58 -14.99
N GLU A 76 -10.15 0.76 -16.28
CA GLU A 76 -11.14 1.05 -17.33
C GLU A 76 -11.65 -0.21 -18.03
N ARG A 77 -10.85 -1.27 -18.10
CA ARG A 77 -11.23 -2.56 -18.67
C ARG A 77 -10.63 -3.72 -17.86
N PRO A 78 -11.40 -4.38 -16.99
CA PRO A 78 -10.90 -5.54 -16.26
C PRO A 78 -10.63 -6.68 -17.24
N THR A 79 -9.36 -6.98 -17.51
CA THR A 79 -8.99 -8.16 -18.31
C THR A 79 -9.13 -9.43 -17.46
N PRO A 80 -9.69 -10.52 -18.02
CA PRO A 80 -9.79 -11.78 -17.32
C PRO A 80 -8.40 -12.33 -16.94
N TYR A 81 -8.26 -12.66 -15.66
CA TYR A 81 -7.03 -13.02 -14.94
C TYR A 81 -6.17 -14.13 -15.60
N LYS A 82 -6.74 -14.93 -16.51
CA LYS A 82 -6.07 -16.06 -17.17
C LYS A 82 -4.94 -15.66 -18.13
N ASP A 83 -4.91 -14.39 -18.56
CA ASP A 83 -3.88 -13.87 -19.47
C ASP A 83 -2.80 -13.05 -18.72
N MET A 84 -2.84 -12.98 -17.37
CA MET A 84 -1.90 -12.23 -16.52
C MET A 84 -0.61 -13.00 -16.17
N VAL A 85 -0.14 -13.87 -17.07
CA VAL A 85 1.10 -14.63 -16.87
C VAL A 85 2.25 -13.93 -17.60
N GLY A 86 3.08 -13.18 -16.87
CA GLY A 86 4.44 -12.88 -17.33
C GLY A 86 4.92 -11.42 -17.35
N GLY A 87 4.17 -10.45 -16.82
CA GLY A 87 4.58 -9.03 -16.83
C GLY A 87 4.92 -8.46 -15.46
N ASN A 88 5.94 -8.97 -14.75
CA ASN A 88 6.50 -8.27 -13.58
C ASN A 88 7.53 -7.25 -14.05
N PHE A 89 7.08 -6.16 -14.69
CA PHE A 89 7.95 -5.02 -14.93
C PHE A 89 7.92 -4.14 -13.68
N PRO A 90 9.07 -3.91 -13.00
CA PRO A 90 9.11 -2.97 -11.89
C PRO A 90 8.71 -1.60 -12.44
N GLY A 91 7.55 -1.11 -11.99
CA GLY A 91 7.09 0.24 -12.26
C GLY A 91 7.87 1.23 -11.40
N ASP A 92 7.76 2.51 -11.72
CA ASP A 92 8.27 3.56 -10.84
C ASP A 92 7.30 3.73 -9.65
N PRO A 93 7.72 3.46 -8.40
CA PRO A 93 6.90 3.72 -7.22
C PRO A 93 6.52 5.21 -7.06
N GLY A 94 7.11 6.09 -7.86
CA GLY A 94 7.09 7.52 -7.69
C GLY A 94 7.91 7.87 -6.47
N TYR A 95 7.23 8.39 -5.44
CA TYR A 95 7.83 8.61 -4.13
C TYR A 95 7.09 7.81 -3.08
N TRP A 96 7.78 7.51 -2.00
CA TRP A 96 7.18 6.86 -0.85
C TRP A 96 6.68 7.94 0.11
N ASN A 97 5.50 7.70 0.67
CA ASN A 97 4.96 8.48 1.77
C ASN A 97 4.95 7.63 3.02
N ARG A 98 5.40 8.22 4.14
CA ARG A 98 5.16 7.70 5.48
C ARG A 98 4.01 8.45 6.11
N PHE A 99 2.96 7.73 6.45
CA PHE A 99 1.81 8.24 7.19
C PHE A 99 2.02 7.97 8.68
N ASP A 100 1.90 9.01 9.50
CA ASP A 100 1.92 8.85 10.95
C ASP A 100 0.61 8.22 11.47
N PRO A 101 0.50 7.86 12.77
CA PRO A 101 -0.75 7.32 13.34
C PRO A 101 -1.98 8.23 13.19
N ASN A 102 -1.82 9.52 12.88
CA ASN A 102 -2.91 10.45 12.59
C ASN A 102 -3.22 10.53 11.07
N GLY A 103 -2.56 9.71 10.26
CA GLY A 103 -2.69 9.68 8.80
C GLY A 103 -2.02 10.87 8.10
N LYS A 104 -1.16 11.64 8.78
CA LYS A 104 -0.46 12.76 8.15
C LYS A 104 0.70 12.23 7.29
N PRO A 105 0.75 12.56 5.98
CA PRO A 105 1.83 12.11 5.12
C PRO A 105 3.11 12.91 5.36
N THR A 106 4.24 12.22 5.22
CA THR A 106 5.58 12.79 5.05
C THR A 106 6.22 12.09 3.85
N ASN A 107 6.59 12.86 2.83
CA ASN A 107 7.33 12.33 1.69
C ASN A 107 8.74 11.91 2.16
N ILE A 108 9.12 10.65 1.90
CA ILE A 108 10.42 10.08 2.29
C ILE A 108 11.34 9.82 1.09
N GLY A 109 10.97 10.32 -0.09
CA GLY A 109 11.74 10.23 -1.33
C GLY A 109 11.44 8.99 -2.19
N PRO A 110 12.20 8.78 -3.28
CA PRO A 110 11.91 7.75 -4.29
C PRO A 110 12.22 6.32 -3.82
N THR A 111 12.96 6.16 -2.73
CA THR A 111 13.40 4.86 -2.22
C THR A 111 12.84 4.60 -0.84
N LEU A 112 12.37 3.37 -0.60
CA LEU A 112 12.11 2.91 0.76
C LEU A 112 13.37 3.09 1.63
N PRO A 113 13.26 3.73 2.81
CA PRO A 113 14.36 3.75 3.76
C PRO A 113 14.77 2.32 4.09
N LYS A 114 16.06 2.01 3.98
CA LYS A 114 16.59 0.72 4.41
C LYS A 114 16.25 0.54 5.89
N ALA A 115 15.68 -0.61 6.25
CA ALA A 115 15.50 -0.97 7.65
C ALA A 115 16.88 -0.88 8.34
N ARG A 116 16.99 -0.06 9.39
CA ARG A 116 18.19 -0.05 10.22
C ARG A 116 18.24 -1.41 10.91
N LYS A 117 19.34 -2.14 10.69
CA LYS A 117 19.66 -3.40 11.38
C LYS A 117 19.91 -3.14 12.85
#